data_AF-A0A0Q9T7D0-F1
#
_entry.id   AF-A0A0Q9T7D0-F1
#
_cell.length_a   1.000
_cell.length_b   1.000
_cell.length_c   1.000
_cell.angle_alpha   90.00
_cell.angle_beta   90.00
_cell.angle_gamma   90.00
#
_symmetry.space_group_name_H-M   'P 1'
#
loop_
_entity.id
_entity.type
_entity.pdbx_description
1 polymer ?
#
loop_
_entity_poly.entity_id
_entity_poly.type
_entity_poly.pdbx_seq_one_letter_code
_entity_poly.pdbx_strand_id
1 'polypeptide(L)'
;MSEMLNKYCAKIFGKTGVIIEIGVVKKVASRTVHVDWGTKTWIYQNKDFIWTPLSKEEFEEKYKKPKFSEGALARALELGLKITYN
;
A
#
# COMPACT_ATOMS: atom_id res chain seq x y z
N MET A 1 16.06 -8.71 -3.33
CA MET A 1 15.66 -7.51 -4.11
C MET A 1 14.36 -7.68 -4.93
N SER A 2 13.91 -8.91 -5.22
CA SER A 2 12.58 -9.18 -5.84
C SER A 2 11.43 -9.31 -4.84
N GLU A 3 11.71 -9.34 -3.54
CA GLU A 3 10.72 -9.68 -2.51
C GLU A 3 9.67 -8.61 -2.26
N MET A 4 9.81 -7.44 -2.87
CA MET A 4 8.84 -6.34 -2.73
C MET A 4 7.85 -6.31 -3.91
N LEU A 5 8.11 -7.03 -4.99
CA LEU A 5 7.26 -7.02 -6.18
C LEU A 5 5.88 -7.61 -5.85
N ASN A 6 4.81 -6.99 -6.36
CA ASN A 6 3.41 -7.35 -6.10
C ASN A 6 2.98 -7.28 -4.62
N LYS A 7 3.77 -6.64 -3.76
CA LYS A 7 3.36 -6.32 -2.39
C LYS A 7 2.61 -5.00 -2.32
N TYR A 8 1.83 -4.86 -1.26
CA TYR A 8 0.99 -3.72 -0.96
C TYR A 8 1.67 -2.78 0.02
N CYS A 9 1.48 -1.48 -0.18
CA CYS A 9 1.92 -0.42 0.70
C CYS A 9 0.73 0.47 1.04
N ALA A 10 0.66 0.99 2.26
CA ALA A 10 -0.37 1.95 2.64
C ALA A 10 0.27 3.32 2.90
N LYS A 11 -0.39 4.37 2.45
CA LYS A 11 -0.10 5.72 2.88
C LYS A 11 -1.06 6.09 4.00
N ILE A 12 -0.47 6.44 5.14
CA ILE A 12 -1.19 6.75 6.37
C ILE A 12 -1.14 8.26 6.58
N PHE A 13 -2.28 8.85 6.94
CA PHE A 13 -2.38 10.28 7.23
C PHE A 13 -2.53 10.54 8.73
N GLY A 14 -1.62 11.36 9.25
CA GLY A 14 -1.61 11.81 10.65
C GLY A 14 -1.22 10.74 11.67
N LYS A 15 -1.20 11.13 12.95
CA LYS A 15 -0.94 10.22 14.09
C LYS A 15 -2.07 9.21 14.33
N THR A 16 -3.24 9.48 13.77
CA THR A 16 -4.48 8.71 13.97
C THR A 16 -4.52 7.41 13.16
N GLY A 17 -3.53 7.16 12.29
CA GLY A 17 -3.39 5.87 11.62
C GLY A 17 -4.36 5.63 10.46
N VAL A 18 -5.01 6.67 9.93
CA VAL A 18 -6.00 6.52 8.84
C VAL A 18 -5.30 6.24 7.51
N ILE A 19 -5.70 5.17 6.82
CA ILE A 19 -5.18 4.87 5.48
C ILE A 19 -5.91 5.75 4.46
N ILE A 20 -5.14 6.53 3.71
CA ILE A 20 -5.65 7.43 2.67
C ILE A 20 -5.49 6.87 1.27
N GLU A 21 -4.42 6.12 1.02
CA GLU A 21 -4.11 5.55 -0.29
C GLU A 21 -3.48 4.16 -0.11
N ILE A 22 -3.76 3.25 -1.05
CA ILE A 22 -3.17 1.92 -1.11
C ILE A 22 -2.38 1.80 -2.40
N GLY A 23 -1.11 1.49 -2.27
CA GLY A 23 -0.15 1.34 -3.36
C GLY A 23 0.20 -0.13 -3.59
N VAL A 24 0.46 -0.50 -4.83
CA VAL A 24 0.97 -1.82 -5.21
C VAL A 24 2.31 -1.65 -5.88
N VAL A 25 3.33 -2.35 -5.39
CA VAL A 25 4.66 -2.33 -6.02
C VAL A 25 4.59 -3.10 -7.33
N LYS A 26 4.60 -2.40 -8.46
CA LYS A 26 4.51 -3.00 -9.80
C LYS A 26 5.87 -3.35 -10.39
N LYS A 27 6.92 -2.62 -10.01
CA LYS A 27 8.28 -2.85 -10.52
C LYS A 27 9.30 -2.41 -9.49
N VAL A 28 10.33 -3.24 -9.33
CA VAL A 28 11.51 -2.93 -8.52
C VAL A 28 12.72 -3.00 -9.44
N ALA A 29 13.48 -1.92 -9.52
CA ALA A 29 14.76 -1.85 -10.20
C ALA A 29 15.87 -1.60 -9.17
N SER A 30 17.14 -1.74 -9.56
CA SER A 30 18.26 -1.66 -8.61
C SER A 30 18.30 -0.38 -7.76
N ARG A 31 17.76 0.74 -8.27
CA ARG A 31 17.75 2.03 -7.57
C ARG A 31 16.37 2.63 -7.35
N THR A 32 15.32 2.06 -7.97
CA THR A 32 13.98 2.64 -7.93
C THR A 32 12.90 1.61 -7.67
N VAL A 33 11.83 2.06 -7.01
CA VAL A 33 10.64 1.28 -6.70
C VAL A 33 9.44 2.00 -7.32
N HIS A 34 8.74 1.33 -8.22
CA HIS A 34 7.55 1.85 -8.87
C HIS A 34 6.33 1.33 -8.13
N VAL A 35 5.57 2.25 -7.55
CA VAL A 35 4.35 1.93 -6.81
C VAL A 35 3.16 2.56 -7.50
N ASP A 36 2.21 1.70 -7.85
CA ASP A 36 0.93 2.11 -8.39
C ASP A 36 -0.06 2.41 -7.27
N TRP A 37 -0.44 3.68 -7.11
CA TRP A 37 -1.42 4.13 -6.12
C TRP A 37 -2.85 4.17 -6.66
N GLY A 38 -3.12 3.49 -7.80
CA GLY A 38 -4.41 3.46 -8.48
C GLY A 38 -4.70 4.69 -9.34
N THR A 39 -4.48 5.90 -8.80
CA THR A 39 -4.64 7.15 -9.59
C THR A 39 -3.40 7.48 -10.41
N LYS A 40 -2.22 7.07 -9.93
CA LYS A 40 -0.93 7.30 -10.58
C LYS A 40 0.13 6.33 -10.08
N THR A 41 1.05 5.99 -10.97
CA THR A 41 2.28 5.28 -10.60
C THR A 41 3.35 6.28 -10.21
N TRP A 42 3.87 6.15 -8.98
CA TRP A 42 5.00 6.93 -8.50
C TRP A 42 6.28 6.12 -8.53
N ILE A 43 7.40 6.79 -8.77
CA ILE A 43 8.73 6.21 -8.79
C ILE A 43 9.52 6.77 -7.61
N TYR A 44 9.86 5.90 -6.68
CA TYR A 44 10.66 6.25 -5.51
C TYR A 44 12.09 5.75 -5.70
N GLN A 45 13.07 6.46 -5.15
CA GLN A 45 14.40 5.90 -5.01
C GLN A 45 14.40 4.91 -3.84
N ASN A 46 15.18 3.83 -3.94
CA ASN A 46 15.20 2.76 -2.94
C ASN A 46 15.55 3.30 -1.53
N LYS A 47 16.47 4.29 -1.47
CA LYS A 47 16.87 4.96 -0.21
C LYS A 47 15.76 5.81 0.43
N ASP A 48 14.82 6.30 -0.38
CA ASP A 48 13.72 7.18 0.05
C ASP A 48 12.40 6.40 0.21
N PHE A 49 12.42 5.08 -0.04
CA PHE A 49 11.25 4.23 0.06
C PHE A 49 10.97 3.86 1.51
N ILE A 50 10.19 4.68 2.19
CA ILE A 50 9.86 4.53 3.61
C ILE A 50 8.67 3.59 3.89
N TRP A 51 8.00 3.09 2.86
CA TRP A 51 6.82 2.23 3.03
C TRP A 51 7.23 0.78 3.21
N THR A 52 6.52 0.08 4.10
CA THR A 52 6.69 -1.36 4.28
C THR A 52 5.87 -2.12 3.24
N PRO A 53 6.51 -2.87 2.31
CA PRO A 53 5.80 -3.72 1.37
C PRO A 53 5.31 -4.97 2.09
N LEU A 54 4.00 -5.16 2.12
CA LEU A 54 3.32 -6.24 2.81
C LEU A 54 2.62 -7.16 1.81
N SER A 55 2.56 -8.45 2.13
CA SER A 55 1.71 -9.39 1.40
C SER A 55 0.24 -9.07 1.67
N LYS A 56 -0.66 -9.62 0.86
CA LYS A 56 -2.11 -9.41 1.04
C LYS A 56 -2.57 -9.72 2.47
N GLU A 57 -2.19 -10.88 2.96
CA GLU A 57 -2.58 -11.38 4.29
C GLU A 57 -2.02 -10.49 5.41
N GLU A 58 -0.74 -10.10 5.29
CA GLU A 58 -0.08 -9.21 6.26
C GLU A 58 -0.72 -7.81 6.27
N PHE A 59 -1.12 -7.32 5.09
CA PHE A 59 -1.79 -6.03 4.96
C PHE A 59 -3.17 -6.07 5.61
N GLU A 60 -3.96 -7.10 5.30
CA GLU A 60 -5.27 -7.33 5.89
C GLU A 60 -5.18 -7.44 7.41
N GLU A 61 -4.19 -8.18 7.95
CA GLU A 61 -3.98 -8.33 9.39
C GLU A 61 -3.52 -7.04 10.08
N LYS A 62 -2.51 -6.38 9.53
CA LYS A 62 -1.95 -5.14 10.10
C LYS A 62 -2.98 -4.02 10.11
N TYR A 63 -3.85 -3.98 9.13
CA TYR A 63 -4.81 -2.92 8.94
C TYR A 63 -6.27 -3.32 9.21
N LYS A 64 -6.51 -4.33 10.06
CA LYS A 64 -7.87 -4.69 10.53
C LYS A 64 -8.60 -3.57 11.30
N LYS A 65 -7.86 -2.72 12.01
CA LYS A 65 -8.40 -1.70 12.94
C LYS A 65 -8.46 -0.26 12.43
N PRO A 66 -7.47 0.25 11.66
CA PRO A 66 -7.49 1.66 11.25
C PRO A 66 -8.61 1.95 10.25
N LYS A 67 -9.10 3.19 10.29
CA LYS A 67 -10.07 3.68 9.32
C LYS A 67 -9.41 3.86 7.96
N PHE A 68 -10.10 3.44 6.91
CA PHE A 68 -9.74 3.71 5.53
C PHE A 68 -10.59 4.87 5.03
N SER A 69 -9.96 5.77 4.27
CA SER A 69 -10.69 6.79 3.52
C SER A 69 -11.48 6.14 2.37
N GLU A 70 -12.53 6.79 1.88
CA GLU A 70 -13.38 6.24 0.82
C GLU A 70 -12.60 5.84 -0.44
N GLY A 71 -11.62 6.65 -0.85
CA GLY A 71 -10.74 6.31 -1.97
C GLY A 71 -9.84 5.11 -1.71
N ALA A 72 -9.36 4.94 -0.47
CA ALA A 72 -8.59 3.77 -0.07
C ALA A 72 -9.45 2.51 -0.04
N LEU A 73 -10.72 2.63 0.37
CA LEU A 73 -11.69 1.54 0.37
C LEU A 73 -12.02 1.06 -1.03
N ALA A 74 -12.34 1.99 -1.93
CA ALA A 74 -12.60 1.68 -3.33
C ALA A 74 -11.39 0.95 -3.92
N ARG A 75 -10.18 1.43 -3.66
CA ARG A 75 -8.95 0.78 -4.11
C ARG A 75 -8.74 -0.60 -3.48
N ALA A 76 -9.03 -0.75 -2.19
CA ALA A 76 -8.95 -2.04 -1.51
C ALA A 76 -9.88 -3.08 -2.17
N LEU A 77 -11.11 -2.67 -2.51
CA LEU A 77 -12.08 -3.51 -3.21
C LEU A 77 -11.59 -3.91 -4.60
N GLU A 78 -11.05 -2.96 -5.38
CA GLU A 78 -10.46 -3.26 -6.70
C GLU A 78 -9.29 -4.25 -6.62
N LEU A 79 -8.47 -4.13 -5.57
CA LEU A 79 -7.33 -5.02 -5.31
C LEU A 79 -7.76 -6.34 -4.66
N GLY A 80 -9.05 -6.51 -4.35
CA GLY A 80 -9.61 -7.69 -3.69
C GLY A 80 -9.16 -7.87 -2.24
N LEU A 81 -8.73 -6.81 -1.56
CA LEU A 81 -8.36 -6.81 -0.15
C LEU A 81 -9.63 -6.84 0.72
N LYS A 82 -9.72 -7.80 1.63
CA LYS A 82 -10.82 -7.93 2.60
C LYS A 82 -10.55 -7.06 3.82
N ILE A 83 -10.94 -5.80 3.73
CA ILE A 83 -10.95 -4.90 4.88
C ILE A 83 -12.26 -5.10 5.66
N THR A 84 -12.20 -5.81 6.79
CA THR A 84 -13.35 -5.95 7.69
C THR A 84 -13.37 -4.81 8.71
N TYR A 85 -14.43 -3.99 8.67
CA TYR A 85 -14.79 -3.10 9.78
C TYR A 85 -15.46 -3.94 10.87
N ASN A 86 -14.93 -3.89 12.09
CA ASN A 86 -15.63 -4.39 13.27
C ASN A 86 -16.27 -3.24 14.03
#